data_AF-A0AAV7X6F7-F1
#
_entry.id   AF-A0AAV7X6F7-F1
#
_cell.length_a   1.000
_cell.length_b   1.000
_cell.length_c   1.000
_cell.angle_alpha   90.00
_cell.angle_beta   90.00
_cell.angle_gamma   90.00
#
_symmetry.space_group_name_H-M   'P 1'
#
loop_
_entity.id
_entity.type
_entity.pdbx_description
1 polymer ?
#
loop_
_entity_poly.entity_id
_entity_poly.type
_entity_poly.pdbx_seq_one_letter_code
_entity_poly.pdbx_strand_id
1 'polypeptide(L)'
;MGSQWAGMGAELMLIPVFAETIERLHAVLEPKGVDLKRILTETGPDAFDNILKSFVGIAACQIALTNVLTAVSVVPDGIVGHSLGEQACAYADGCLTEEQTILAAWARGAASNDATLVKGMMAAVGLGYKDVLPRLPPTIDVACHNSSTSCTLSGPAEDVEIFVEQLSDEGVFAKTVDVAGIAYHSRYIQTAAPFFHQRVESFLPEPKRRSSKWVTTSVPFEKIDEDWAGLCSAEYLTNNLLSPVLFEEALQHIPQQAVVIEIAPHGLLQAILKRALPEPVHIPLTRRGETNAARFLLDAIGKISCASPVPNVAALYPETEFPVPRGTPSLANLVIWDADSVDRRDPYKVIVEKVCPSAFYTHGPSPPLSLSPSLSLSLPLLLPLSFSPFLLTIHGVRFQYFFFNGVNNDGKLNFGSQI
;
A
#
# COMPACT_ATOMS: atom_id res chain seq x y z
N MET A 1 0.19 -9.85 -11.07
CA MET A 1 1.23 -10.30 -12.04
C MET A 1 1.47 -9.19 -13.06
N GLY A 2 2.69 -9.06 -13.59
CA GLY A 2 3.05 -8.02 -14.57
C GLY A 2 3.64 -6.74 -13.95
N SER A 3 3.67 -6.63 -12.62
CA SER A 3 4.24 -5.52 -11.86
C SER A 3 5.74 -5.66 -11.60
N GLN A 4 6.31 -6.87 -11.77
CA GLN A 4 7.72 -7.14 -11.59
C GLN A 4 8.59 -6.38 -12.61
N TRP A 5 9.83 -6.10 -12.24
CA TRP A 5 10.86 -5.50 -13.11
C TRP A 5 12.25 -5.68 -12.50
N ALA A 6 13.28 -5.71 -13.35
CA ALA A 6 14.66 -5.95 -12.91
C ALA A 6 15.12 -4.89 -11.91
N GLY A 7 15.72 -5.31 -10.80
CA GLY A 7 16.16 -4.42 -9.71
C GLY A 7 15.03 -3.83 -8.85
N MET A 8 13.81 -4.36 -8.91
CA MET A 8 12.64 -3.79 -8.20
C MET A 8 12.77 -3.65 -6.68
N GLY A 9 13.68 -4.40 -6.04
CA GLY A 9 13.92 -4.32 -4.60
C GLY A 9 15.22 -3.63 -4.20
N ALA A 10 16.14 -3.36 -5.14
CA ALA A 10 17.51 -2.96 -4.82
C ALA A 10 17.59 -1.69 -3.96
N GLU A 11 16.96 -0.61 -4.40
CA GLU A 11 16.93 0.67 -3.66
C GLU A 11 16.05 0.60 -2.40
N LEU A 12 15.05 -0.30 -2.36
CA LEU A 12 14.18 -0.46 -1.20
C LEU A 12 14.89 -1.15 -0.02
N MET A 13 15.94 -1.92 -0.28
CA MET A 13 16.80 -2.51 0.76
C MET A 13 17.55 -1.46 1.60
N LEU A 14 17.54 -0.18 1.20
CA LEU A 14 18.04 0.92 2.05
C LEU A 14 17.14 1.20 3.25
N ILE A 15 15.89 0.73 3.23
CA ILE A 15 14.92 0.88 4.32
C ILE A 15 15.06 -0.34 5.24
N PRO A 16 15.47 -0.17 6.52
CA PRO A 16 15.79 -1.30 7.40
C PRO A 16 14.66 -2.33 7.53
N VAL A 17 13.42 -1.86 7.76
CA VAL A 17 12.24 -2.73 7.87
C VAL A 17 12.04 -3.58 6.61
N PHE A 18 12.25 -2.98 5.43
CA PHE A 18 12.13 -3.71 4.16
C PHE A 18 13.23 -4.78 4.05
N ALA A 19 14.48 -4.39 4.31
CA ALA A 19 15.63 -5.28 4.22
C ALA A 19 15.54 -6.48 5.18
N GLU A 20 15.19 -6.23 6.44
CA GLU A 20 15.01 -7.27 7.45
C GLU A 20 13.89 -8.25 7.08
N THR A 21 12.78 -7.75 6.52
CA THR A 21 11.73 -8.62 6.00
C THR A 21 12.25 -9.48 4.87
N ILE A 22 12.99 -8.92 3.89
CA ILE A 22 13.55 -9.71 2.79
C ILE A 22 14.53 -10.78 3.29
N GLU A 23 15.35 -10.51 4.31
CA GLU A 23 16.24 -11.51 4.89
C GLU A 23 15.46 -12.68 5.53
N ARG A 24 14.37 -12.41 6.26
CA ARG A 24 13.50 -13.46 6.81
C ARG A 24 12.86 -14.30 5.70
N LEU A 25 12.32 -13.65 4.67
CA LEU A 25 11.68 -14.34 3.55
C LEU A 25 12.69 -15.15 2.71
N HIS A 26 13.92 -14.65 2.56
CA HIS A 26 15.00 -15.35 1.89
C HIS A 26 15.37 -16.64 2.63
N ALA A 27 15.48 -16.60 3.96
CA ALA A 27 15.76 -17.79 4.76
C ALA A 27 14.67 -18.88 4.63
N VAL A 28 13.41 -18.50 4.47
CA VAL A 28 12.30 -19.44 4.21
C VAL A 28 12.44 -20.12 2.83
N LEU A 29 12.93 -19.39 1.84
CA LEU A 29 13.02 -19.83 0.45
C LEU A 29 14.35 -20.53 0.09
N GLU A 30 15.40 -20.31 0.86
CA GLU A 30 16.72 -20.91 0.64
C GLU A 30 16.66 -22.46 0.60
N PRO A 31 15.96 -23.17 1.51
CA PRO A 31 15.79 -24.62 1.43
C PRO A 31 15.03 -25.11 0.19
N LYS A 32 14.33 -24.21 -0.51
CA LYS A 32 13.63 -24.49 -1.77
C LYS A 32 14.49 -24.17 -3.00
N GLY A 33 15.76 -23.78 -2.81
CA GLY A 33 16.70 -23.45 -3.88
C GLY A 33 16.44 -22.08 -4.53
N VAL A 34 15.78 -21.16 -3.82
CA VAL A 34 15.38 -19.86 -4.35
C VAL A 34 16.17 -18.74 -3.67
N ASP A 35 17.04 -18.09 -4.42
CA ASP A 35 17.77 -16.90 -3.96
C ASP A 35 16.91 -15.64 -4.14
N LEU A 36 16.07 -15.36 -3.15
CA LEU A 36 15.17 -14.20 -3.18
C LEU A 36 15.92 -12.86 -3.31
N LYS A 37 17.07 -12.70 -2.65
CA LYS A 37 17.80 -11.43 -2.67
C LYS A 37 18.30 -11.15 -4.09
N ARG A 38 18.88 -12.16 -4.73
CA ARG A 38 19.26 -12.07 -6.14
C ARG A 38 18.07 -11.73 -7.02
N ILE A 39 16.91 -12.39 -6.86
CA ILE A 39 15.70 -12.08 -7.65
C ILE A 39 15.30 -10.61 -7.55
N LEU A 40 15.46 -9.99 -6.37
CA LEU A 40 15.09 -8.59 -6.15
C LEU A 40 16.13 -7.57 -6.64
N THR A 41 17.41 -7.96 -6.69
CA THR A 41 18.52 -7.06 -7.03
C THR A 41 19.10 -7.27 -8.43
N GLU A 42 18.82 -8.40 -9.09
CA GLU A 42 19.36 -8.72 -10.41
C GLU A 42 18.88 -7.71 -11.46
N THR A 43 19.84 -7.13 -12.17
CA THR A 43 19.61 -6.18 -13.24
C THR A 43 19.81 -6.88 -14.58
N GLY A 44 18.78 -6.94 -15.42
CA GLY A 44 18.88 -7.55 -16.74
C GLY A 44 17.53 -8.00 -17.30
N PRO A 45 17.46 -8.30 -18.60
CA PRO A 45 16.22 -8.76 -19.24
C PRO A 45 15.76 -10.12 -18.69
N ASP A 46 16.69 -10.96 -18.24
CA ASP A 46 16.43 -12.34 -17.80
C ASP A 46 16.08 -12.45 -16.30
N ALA A 47 15.97 -11.33 -15.58
CA ALA A 47 15.71 -11.33 -14.13
C ALA A 47 14.42 -12.08 -13.75
N PHE A 48 13.44 -12.15 -14.67
CA PHE A 48 12.15 -12.82 -14.50
C PHE A 48 11.84 -13.83 -15.61
N ASP A 49 12.88 -14.50 -16.13
CA ASP A 49 12.79 -15.61 -17.09
C ASP A 49 11.91 -16.80 -16.63
N ASN A 50 11.65 -16.90 -15.33
CA ASN A 50 10.84 -17.94 -14.71
C ASN A 50 9.69 -17.32 -13.92
N ILE A 51 8.49 -17.86 -14.13
CA ILE A 51 7.27 -17.41 -13.48
C ILE A 51 7.33 -17.52 -11.95
N LEU A 52 8.06 -18.52 -11.43
CA LEU A 52 8.29 -18.68 -10.00
C LEU A 52 9.01 -17.47 -9.42
N LYS A 53 10.06 -16.95 -10.09
CA LYS A 53 10.78 -15.75 -9.66
C LYS A 53 9.85 -14.54 -9.59
N SER A 54 8.93 -14.43 -10.56
CA SER A 54 7.93 -13.36 -10.57
C SER A 54 6.99 -13.44 -9.38
N PHE A 55 6.44 -14.64 -9.08
CA PHE A 55 5.54 -14.81 -7.95
C PHE A 55 6.20 -14.48 -6.60
N VAL A 56 7.36 -15.09 -6.32
CA VAL A 56 8.04 -14.87 -5.04
C VAL A 56 8.57 -13.44 -4.91
N GLY A 57 9.08 -12.85 -5.99
CA GLY A 57 9.57 -11.48 -5.99
C GLY A 57 8.45 -10.47 -5.72
N ILE A 58 7.30 -10.61 -6.41
CA ILE A 58 6.14 -9.73 -6.18
C ILE A 58 5.64 -9.89 -4.75
N ALA A 59 5.42 -11.12 -4.28
CA ALA A 59 4.91 -11.38 -2.94
C ALA A 59 5.86 -10.83 -1.86
N ALA A 60 7.17 -11.03 -2.01
CA ALA A 60 8.16 -10.50 -1.07
C ALA A 60 8.13 -8.97 -0.99
N CYS A 61 8.08 -8.28 -2.13
CA CYS A 61 7.91 -6.82 -2.15
C CYS A 61 6.60 -6.40 -1.47
N GLN A 62 5.49 -7.12 -1.71
CA GLN A 62 4.20 -6.78 -1.11
C GLN A 62 4.22 -6.98 0.42
N ILE A 63 4.78 -8.08 0.92
CA ILE A 63 4.94 -8.34 2.36
C ILE A 63 5.82 -7.25 3.00
N ALA A 64 6.96 -6.94 2.40
CA ALA A 64 7.90 -5.94 2.92
C ALA A 64 7.31 -4.51 2.91
N LEU A 65 6.58 -4.12 1.85
CA LEU A 65 5.89 -2.83 1.80
C LEU A 65 4.76 -2.74 2.84
N THR A 66 3.99 -3.83 3.05
CA THR A 66 2.98 -3.91 4.11
C THR A 66 3.60 -3.73 5.49
N ASN A 67 4.78 -4.33 5.73
CA ASN A 67 5.53 -4.13 6.96
C ASN A 67 6.00 -2.68 7.15
N VAL A 68 6.49 -2.03 6.09
CA VAL A 68 6.86 -0.61 6.15
C VAL A 68 5.66 0.26 6.52
N LEU A 69 4.50 0.04 5.90
CA LEU A 69 3.26 0.76 6.26
C LEU A 69 2.87 0.52 7.71
N THR A 70 2.92 -0.73 8.16
CA THR A 70 2.59 -1.11 9.55
C THR A 70 3.55 -0.47 10.55
N ALA A 71 4.85 -0.41 10.25
CA ALA A 71 5.86 0.22 11.09
C ALA A 71 5.57 1.72 11.27
N VAL A 72 5.12 2.41 10.21
CA VAL A 72 4.69 3.82 10.30
C VAL A 72 3.23 3.98 10.76
N SER A 73 2.63 2.94 11.34
CA SER A 73 1.27 2.93 11.89
C SER A 73 0.15 3.19 10.86
N VAL A 74 0.40 2.90 9.58
CA VAL A 74 -0.61 2.91 8.52
C VAL A 74 -1.20 1.50 8.43
N VAL A 75 -2.44 1.35 8.88
CA VAL A 75 -3.18 0.08 8.86
C VAL A 75 -4.43 0.22 7.98
N PRO A 76 -4.86 -0.84 7.28
CA PRO A 76 -6.00 -0.76 6.37
C PRO A 76 -7.35 -0.82 7.09
N ASP A 77 -8.28 0.04 6.63
CA ASP A 77 -9.72 -0.08 6.93
C ASP A 77 -10.41 -1.11 6.03
N GLY A 78 -9.92 -1.25 4.79
CA GLY A 78 -10.39 -2.23 3.81
C GLY A 78 -9.23 -2.73 2.94
N ILE A 79 -9.35 -3.97 2.45
CA ILE A 79 -8.32 -4.68 1.69
C ILE A 79 -8.97 -5.31 0.45
N VAL A 80 -8.38 -5.06 -0.73
CA VAL A 80 -8.79 -5.66 -2.00
C VAL A 80 -7.54 -6.18 -2.70
N GLY A 81 -7.58 -7.43 -3.16
CA GLY A 81 -6.47 -8.04 -3.92
C GLY A 81 -6.77 -8.11 -5.41
N HIS A 82 -5.73 -8.28 -6.22
CA HIS A 82 -5.87 -8.60 -7.63
C HIS A 82 -5.02 -9.83 -7.95
N SER A 83 -5.66 -10.95 -8.30
CA SER A 83 -4.97 -12.21 -8.59
C SER A 83 -4.03 -12.61 -7.43
N LEU A 84 -2.73 -12.77 -7.71
CA LEU A 84 -1.65 -13.02 -6.74
C LEU A 84 -1.70 -12.07 -5.52
N GLY A 85 -2.14 -10.82 -5.72
CA GLY A 85 -2.24 -9.84 -4.65
C GLY A 85 -3.12 -10.29 -3.49
N GLU A 86 -4.06 -11.23 -3.70
CA GLU A 86 -4.86 -11.79 -2.60
C GLU A 86 -4.03 -12.55 -1.56
N GLN A 87 -2.85 -13.08 -1.92
CA GLN A 87 -1.93 -13.66 -0.93
C GLN A 87 -1.38 -12.60 0.02
N ALA A 88 -1.03 -11.41 -0.51
CA ALA A 88 -0.62 -10.27 0.30
C ALA A 88 -1.80 -9.68 1.10
N CYS A 89 -3.02 -9.75 0.57
CA CYS A 89 -4.23 -9.39 1.33
C CYS A 89 -4.45 -10.32 2.52
N ALA A 90 -4.27 -11.63 2.33
CA ALA A 90 -4.39 -12.60 3.41
C ALA A 90 -3.35 -12.36 4.52
N TYR A 91 -2.14 -11.90 4.16
CA TYR A 91 -1.15 -11.44 5.13
C TYR A 91 -1.61 -10.17 5.87
N ALA A 92 -2.02 -9.14 5.13
CA ALA A 92 -2.47 -7.86 5.72
C ALA A 92 -3.73 -8.00 6.59
N ASP A 93 -4.58 -8.99 6.30
CA ASP A 93 -5.78 -9.33 7.10
C ASP A 93 -5.44 -10.17 8.35
N GLY A 94 -4.20 -10.70 8.44
CA GLY A 94 -3.74 -11.56 9.54
C GLY A 94 -4.10 -13.05 9.39
N CYS A 95 -4.63 -13.45 8.23
CA CYS A 95 -4.94 -14.85 7.92
C CYS A 95 -3.68 -15.68 7.70
N LEU A 96 -2.66 -15.13 7.02
CA LEU A 96 -1.37 -15.78 6.78
C LEU A 96 -0.25 -15.09 7.53
N THR A 97 0.78 -15.84 7.91
CA THR A 97 2.08 -15.29 8.35
C THR A 97 2.94 -14.86 7.16
N GLU A 98 4.03 -14.13 7.40
CA GLU A 98 5.03 -13.81 6.36
C GLU A 98 5.52 -15.07 5.65
N GLU A 99 5.88 -16.10 6.43
CA GLU A 99 6.34 -17.40 5.95
C GLU A 99 5.28 -18.12 5.10
N GLN A 100 4.05 -18.22 5.59
CA GLN A 100 2.97 -18.87 4.84
C GLN A 100 2.66 -18.14 3.53
N THR A 101 2.76 -16.81 3.53
CA THR A 101 2.48 -15.98 2.35
C THR A 101 3.54 -16.18 1.28
N ILE A 102 4.83 -16.16 1.65
CA ILE A 102 5.90 -16.39 0.67
C ILE A 102 5.93 -17.85 0.18
N LEU A 103 5.59 -18.81 1.04
CA LEU A 103 5.43 -20.21 0.66
C LEU A 103 4.23 -20.41 -0.28
N ALA A 104 3.13 -19.69 -0.10
CA ALA A 104 1.99 -19.71 -1.02
C ALA A 104 2.35 -19.15 -2.40
N ALA A 105 3.17 -18.09 -2.45
CA ALA A 105 3.68 -17.56 -3.72
C ALA A 105 4.62 -18.56 -4.42
N TRP A 106 5.55 -19.16 -3.66
CA TRP A 106 6.42 -20.22 -4.14
C TRP A 106 5.63 -21.43 -4.65
N ALA A 107 4.66 -21.91 -3.86
CA ALA A 107 3.84 -23.07 -4.19
C ALA A 107 3.03 -22.86 -5.47
N ARG A 108 2.49 -21.64 -5.68
CA ARG A 108 1.76 -21.27 -6.90
C ARG A 108 2.68 -21.29 -8.13
N GLY A 109 3.89 -20.76 -8.00
CA GLY A 109 4.90 -20.81 -9.05
C GLY A 109 5.37 -22.23 -9.37
N ALA A 110 5.70 -23.01 -8.33
CA ALA A 110 6.08 -24.41 -8.49
C ALA A 110 4.97 -25.24 -9.14
N ALA A 111 3.71 -25.06 -8.72
CA ALA A 111 2.57 -25.75 -9.30
C ALA A 111 2.36 -25.39 -10.79
N SER A 112 2.62 -24.14 -11.16
CA SER A 112 2.59 -23.71 -12.55
C SER A 112 3.67 -24.38 -13.40
N ASN A 113 4.87 -24.60 -12.84
CA ASN A 113 5.99 -25.24 -13.52
C ASN A 113 5.81 -26.76 -13.67
N ASP A 114 5.19 -27.41 -12.68
CA ASP A 114 5.00 -28.86 -12.67
C ASP A 114 3.78 -29.32 -13.47
N ALA A 115 2.84 -28.42 -13.74
CA ALA A 115 1.65 -28.73 -14.49
C ALA A 115 1.93 -28.82 -15.99
N THR A 116 1.29 -29.79 -16.65
CA THR A 116 1.22 -29.80 -18.12
C THR A 116 0.17 -28.79 -18.55
N LEU A 117 0.63 -27.70 -19.17
CA LEU A 117 -0.20 -26.58 -19.62
C LEU A 117 -0.07 -26.42 -21.14
N VAL A 118 -1.14 -25.94 -21.77
CA VAL A 118 -1.04 -25.47 -23.16
C VAL A 118 -0.19 -24.20 -23.21
N LYS A 119 0.41 -23.91 -24.37
CA LYS A 119 1.02 -22.59 -24.60
C LYS A 119 -0.08 -21.52 -24.58
N GLY A 120 -0.18 -20.82 -23.46
CA GLY A 120 -1.18 -19.82 -23.19
C GLY A 120 -0.67 -18.40 -23.33
N MET A 121 -1.60 -17.46 -23.32
CA MET A 121 -1.31 -16.03 -23.30
C MET A 121 -2.42 -15.27 -22.58
N MET A 122 -2.07 -14.09 -22.06
CA MET A 122 -3.03 -13.13 -21.56
C MET A 122 -2.90 -11.81 -22.31
N ALA A 123 -4.00 -11.05 -22.39
CA ALA A 123 -4.00 -9.73 -23.03
C ALA A 123 -4.86 -8.74 -22.26
N ALA A 124 -4.34 -7.53 -22.04
CA ALA A 124 -5.11 -6.41 -21.51
C ALA A 124 -5.89 -5.76 -22.66
N VAL A 125 -7.19 -5.56 -22.46
CA VAL A 125 -8.10 -4.99 -23.46
C VAL A 125 -8.82 -3.77 -22.89
N GLY A 126 -9.01 -2.75 -23.73
CA GLY A 126 -9.72 -1.50 -23.44
C GLY A 126 -11.24 -1.62 -23.58
N LEU A 127 -11.80 -2.76 -23.18
CA LEU A 127 -13.24 -3.04 -23.12
C LEU A 127 -13.54 -3.63 -21.75
N GLY A 128 -14.72 -3.33 -21.19
CA GLY A 128 -15.19 -4.00 -19.99
C GLY A 128 -15.67 -5.42 -20.26
N TYR A 129 -15.88 -6.20 -19.20
CA TYR A 129 -16.40 -7.57 -19.29
C TYR A 129 -17.69 -7.66 -20.15
N LYS A 130 -18.65 -6.76 -19.90
CA LYS A 130 -19.95 -6.74 -20.59
C LYS A 130 -19.83 -6.47 -22.10
N ASP A 131 -18.83 -5.66 -22.50
CA ASP A 131 -18.65 -5.25 -23.88
C ASP A 131 -17.83 -6.26 -24.69
N VAL A 132 -16.90 -6.97 -24.04
CA VAL A 132 -16.08 -8.00 -24.71
C VAL A 132 -16.82 -9.33 -24.84
N LEU A 133 -17.69 -9.66 -23.88
CA LEU A 133 -18.35 -10.98 -23.80
C LEU A 133 -19.08 -11.39 -25.10
N PRO A 134 -19.87 -10.53 -25.78
CA PRO A 134 -20.57 -10.90 -27.02
C PRO A 134 -19.64 -11.16 -28.21
N ARG A 135 -18.38 -10.76 -28.10
CA ARG A 135 -17.37 -10.79 -29.17
C ARG A 135 -16.30 -11.87 -28.92
N LEU A 136 -16.36 -12.50 -27.75
CA LEU A 136 -15.30 -13.37 -27.24
C LEU A 136 -15.28 -14.70 -28.02
N PRO A 137 -14.13 -15.10 -28.59
CA PRO A 137 -13.97 -16.43 -29.16
C PRO A 137 -14.23 -17.53 -28.10
N PRO A 138 -14.79 -18.68 -28.47
CA PRO A 138 -15.17 -19.74 -27.51
C PRO A 138 -13.98 -20.37 -26.76
N THR A 139 -12.76 -20.16 -27.25
CA THR A 139 -11.50 -20.66 -26.68
C THR A 139 -10.82 -19.66 -25.73
N ILE A 140 -11.33 -18.43 -25.63
CA ILE A 140 -10.76 -17.39 -24.77
C ILE A 140 -11.71 -17.17 -23.59
N ASP A 141 -11.16 -17.13 -22.38
CA ASP A 141 -11.87 -16.77 -21.17
C ASP A 141 -11.55 -15.30 -20.78
N VAL A 142 -12.48 -14.63 -20.10
CA VAL A 142 -12.18 -13.35 -19.44
C VAL A 142 -11.60 -13.65 -18.06
N ALA A 143 -10.31 -13.38 -17.90
CA ALA A 143 -9.55 -13.68 -16.69
C ALA A 143 -9.69 -12.60 -15.61
N CYS A 144 -9.78 -11.33 -15.97
CA CYS A 144 -9.88 -10.24 -15.00
C CYS A 144 -10.91 -9.20 -15.45
N HIS A 145 -11.85 -8.87 -14.57
CA HIS A 145 -12.76 -7.73 -14.70
C HIS A 145 -12.07 -6.54 -14.03
N ASN A 146 -11.31 -5.72 -14.77
CA ASN A 146 -10.51 -4.66 -14.13
C ASN A 146 -11.33 -3.39 -13.89
N SER A 147 -12.21 -3.02 -14.82
CA SER A 147 -13.17 -1.93 -14.72
C SER A 147 -14.22 -2.04 -15.83
N SER A 148 -15.22 -1.16 -15.82
CA SER A 148 -16.24 -1.05 -16.87
C SER A 148 -15.69 -0.83 -18.29
N THR A 149 -14.41 -0.43 -18.42
CA THR A 149 -13.73 -0.18 -19.69
C THR A 149 -12.41 -0.94 -19.83
N SER A 150 -12.16 -1.93 -18.97
CA SER A 150 -10.94 -2.74 -19.06
C SER A 150 -11.13 -4.13 -18.50
N CYS A 151 -10.66 -5.12 -19.26
CA CYS A 151 -10.57 -6.51 -18.83
C CYS A 151 -9.23 -7.12 -19.27
N THR A 152 -8.94 -8.30 -18.74
CA THR A 152 -7.83 -9.13 -19.18
C THR A 152 -8.36 -10.45 -19.74
N LEU A 153 -7.97 -10.77 -20.97
CA LEU A 153 -8.29 -12.02 -21.64
C LEU A 153 -7.24 -13.09 -21.35
N SER A 154 -7.62 -14.36 -21.44
CA SER A 154 -6.74 -15.50 -21.18
C SER A 154 -7.15 -16.71 -22.01
N GLY A 155 -6.21 -17.33 -22.72
CA GLY A 155 -6.50 -18.45 -23.61
C GLY A 155 -5.25 -19.01 -24.31
N PRO A 156 -5.42 -19.89 -25.31
CA PRO A 156 -4.32 -20.38 -26.16
C PRO A 156 -3.61 -19.19 -26.83
N ALA A 157 -2.28 -19.26 -26.93
CA ALA A 157 -1.47 -18.15 -27.41
C ALA A 157 -1.89 -17.65 -28.80
N GLU A 158 -2.07 -18.56 -29.75
CA GLU A 158 -2.44 -18.23 -31.13
C GLU A 158 -3.83 -17.57 -31.21
N ASP A 159 -4.83 -18.10 -30.49
CA ASP A 159 -6.18 -17.56 -30.48
C ASP A 159 -6.21 -16.15 -29.87
N VAL A 160 -5.47 -15.93 -28.78
CA VAL A 160 -5.35 -14.62 -28.13
C VAL A 160 -4.66 -13.62 -29.04
N GLU A 161 -3.58 -14.00 -29.72
CA GLU A 161 -2.87 -13.15 -30.69
C GLU A 161 -3.80 -12.70 -31.82
N ILE A 162 -4.52 -13.64 -32.44
CA ILE A 162 -5.48 -13.35 -33.52
C ILE A 162 -6.56 -12.37 -33.05
N PHE A 163 -7.12 -12.61 -31.87
CA PHE A 163 -8.18 -11.74 -31.35
C PHE A 163 -7.67 -10.36 -30.94
N VAL A 164 -6.44 -10.26 -30.42
CA VAL A 164 -5.77 -8.99 -30.13
C VAL A 164 -5.53 -8.18 -31.41
N GLU A 165 -5.08 -8.83 -32.49
CA GLU A 165 -4.91 -8.20 -33.80
C GLU A 165 -6.25 -7.68 -34.33
N GLN A 166 -7.30 -8.51 -34.29
CA GLN A 166 -8.65 -8.10 -34.69
C GLN A 166 -9.14 -6.88 -33.90
N LEU A 167 -9.00 -6.88 -32.57
CA LEU A 167 -9.40 -5.73 -31.74
C LEU A 167 -8.60 -4.47 -32.08
N SER A 168 -7.30 -4.63 -32.35
CA SER A 168 -6.41 -3.53 -32.72
C SER A 168 -6.79 -2.91 -34.07
N ASP A 169 -7.15 -3.74 -35.05
CA ASP A 169 -7.62 -3.30 -36.38
C ASP A 169 -8.94 -2.51 -36.29
N GLU A 170 -9.77 -2.81 -35.29
CA GLU A 170 -11.00 -2.08 -34.99
C GLU A 170 -10.77 -0.81 -34.14
N GLY A 171 -9.53 -0.50 -33.79
CA GLY A 171 -9.16 0.67 -32.99
C GLY A 171 -9.38 0.50 -31.48
N VAL A 172 -9.60 -0.72 -31.00
CA VAL A 172 -9.68 -1.04 -29.57
C VAL A 172 -8.28 -1.28 -29.03
N PHE A 173 -7.95 -0.68 -27.87
CA PHE A 173 -6.70 -0.99 -27.19
C PHE A 173 -6.65 -2.48 -26.81
N ALA A 174 -5.68 -3.21 -27.34
CA ALA A 174 -5.41 -4.60 -26.96
C ALA A 174 -3.89 -4.81 -26.94
N LYS A 175 -3.37 -5.38 -25.85
CA LYS A 175 -1.93 -5.64 -25.71
C LYS A 175 -1.70 -6.92 -24.92
N THR A 176 -0.84 -7.78 -25.47
CA THR A 176 -0.41 -9.02 -24.81
C THR A 176 0.39 -8.71 -23.54
N VAL A 177 0.25 -9.59 -22.56
CA VAL A 177 0.93 -9.51 -21.26
C VAL A 177 1.84 -10.72 -21.14
N ASP A 178 3.12 -10.48 -20.84
CA ASP A 178 4.05 -11.57 -20.59
C ASP A 178 3.75 -12.26 -19.26
N VAL A 179 3.31 -13.52 -19.38
CA VAL A 179 2.92 -14.41 -18.29
C VAL A 179 3.60 -15.77 -18.44
N ALA A 180 4.81 -15.80 -19.02
CA ALA A 180 5.61 -17.00 -19.23
C ALA A 180 4.86 -18.11 -20.01
N GLY A 181 3.99 -17.72 -20.94
CA GLY A 181 3.22 -18.65 -21.76
C GLY A 181 2.09 -19.37 -21.02
N ILE A 182 1.57 -18.80 -19.92
CA ILE A 182 0.53 -19.42 -19.09
C ILE A 182 -0.76 -18.59 -19.12
N ALA A 183 -1.88 -19.24 -19.44
CA ALA A 183 -3.21 -18.63 -19.42
C ALA A 183 -3.85 -18.70 -18.01
N TYR A 184 -3.47 -17.78 -17.11
CA TYR A 184 -4.03 -17.73 -15.75
C TYR A 184 -5.51 -17.35 -15.71
N HIS A 185 -6.21 -17.75 -14.64
CA HIS A 185 -7.64 -17.46 -14.42
C HIS A 185 -8.53 -17.90 -15.58
N SER A 186 -8.21 -19.06 -16.15
CA SER A 186 -8.90 -19.66 -17.29
C SER A 186 -9.02 -21.16 -17.08
N ARG A 187 -9.80 -21.83 -17.94
CA ARG A 187 -9.88 -23.30 -17.93
C ARG A 187 -8.53 -24.00 -18.13
N TYR A 188 -7.54 -23.32 -18.70
CA TYR A 188 -6.26 -23.92 -19.08
C TYR A 188 -5.29 -24.10 -17.91
N ILE A 189 -5.51 -23.45 -16.76
CA ILE A 189 -4.66 -23.58 -15.57
C ILE A 189 -5.12 -24.68 -14.59
N GLN A 190 -6.22 -25.40 -14.92
CA GLN A 190 -6.84 -26.40 -14.06
C GLN A 190 -5.88 -27.52 -13.61
N THR A 191 -4.96 -27.95 -14.47
CA THR A 191 -4.01 -29.02 -14.16
C THR A 191 -2.98 -28.63 -13.08
N ALA A 192 -2.81 -27.33 -12.80
CA ALA A 192 -1.96 -26.84 -11.71
C ALA A 192 -2.64 -26.90 -10.34
N ALA A 193 -3.97 -26.99 -10.28
CA ALA A 193 -4.72 -26.93 -9.02
C ALA A 193 -4.34 -28.04 -8.02
N PRO A 194 -4.24 -29.33 -8.40
CA PRO A 194 -3.89 -30.38 -7.43
C PRO A 194 -2.51 -30.17 -6.80
N PHE A 195 -1.52 -29.75 -7.60
CA PHE A 195 -0.17 -29.46 -7.13
C PHE A 195 -0.15 -28.26 -6.16
N PHE A 196 -0.90 -27.21 -6.49
CA PHE A 196 -0.96 -26.02 -5.66
C PHE A 196 -1.67 -26.32 -4.33
N HIS A 197 -2.83 -26.96 -4.39
CA HIS A 197 -3.63 -27.35 -3.23
C HIS A 197 -2.82 -28.16 -2.24
N GLN A 198 -2.22 -29.27 -2.70
CA GLN A 198 -1.44 -30.17 -1.85
C GLN A 198 -0.28 -29.46 -1.16
N ARG A 199 0.38 -28.52 -1.86
CA ARG A 199 1.48 -27.74 -1.28
C ARG A 199 0.98 -26.79 -0.21
N VAL A 200 -0.12 -26.09 -0.45
CA VAL A 200 -0.70 -25.16 0.52
C VAL A 200 -1.14 -25.91 1.77
N GLU A 201 -1.83 -27.04 1.64
CA GLU A 201 -2.23 -27.88 2.79
C GLU A 201 -1.04 -28.27 3.68
N SER A 202 0.14 -28.50 3.08
CA SER A 202 1.33 -28.93 3.83
C SER A 202 1.87 -27.89 4.83
N PHE A 203 1.61 -26.60 4.61
CA PHE A 203 2.07 -25.51 5.50
C PHE A 203 0.92 -24.68 6.08
N LEU A 204 -0.33 -24.96 5.69
CA LEU A 204 -1.54 -24.30 6.16
C LEU A 204 -2.61 -25.34 6.57
N PRO A 205 -2.34 -26.18 7.58
CA PRO A 205 -3.30 -27.20 8.03
C PRO A 205 -4.50 -26.60 8.79
N GLU A 206 -4.35 -25.41 9.37
CA GLU A 206 -5.36 -24.74 10.17
C GLU A 206 -5.69 -23.36 9.57
N PRO A 207 -6.61 -23.28 8.59
CA PRO A 207 -6.95 -22.03 7.94
C PRO A 207 -7.70 -21.08 8.88
N LYS A 208 -7.35 -19.80 8.82
CA LYS A 208 -8.02 -18.74 9.60
C LYS A 208 -9.21 -18.16 8.84
N ARG A 209 -10.20 -17.68 9.57
CA ARG A 209 -11.34 -16.93 9.01
C ARG A 209 -10.88 -15.55 8.54
N ARG A 210 -11.33 -15.19 7.34
CA ARG A 210 -11.14 -13.87 6.72
C ARG A 210 -11.96 -12.83 7.47
N SER A 211 -11.39 -11.65 7.71
CA SER A 211 -12.13 -10.56 8.34
C SER A 211 -13.07 -9.88 7.34
N SER A 212 -14.02 -9.09 7.84
CA SER A 212 -14.91 -8.28 7.01
C SER A 212 -14.20 -7.14 6.26
N LYS A 213 -12.94 -6.84 6.61
CA LYS A 213 -12.14 -5.82 5.90
C LYS A 213 -11.68 -6.29 4.53
N TRP A 214 -11.54 -7.61 4.33
CA TRP A 214 -11.03 -8.18 3.10
C TRP A 214 -12.17 -8.48 2.12
N VAL A 215 -12.31 -7.64 1.10
CA VAL A 215 -13.20 -7.88 -0.04
C VAL A 215 -12.51 -8.82 -1.02
N THR A 216 -13.08 -10.01 -1.22
CA THR A 216 -12.56 -11.01 -2.17
C THR A 216 -12.84 -10.59 -3.61
N THR A 217 -11.92 -10.97 -4.48
CA THR A 217 -12.01 -10.85 -5.94
C THR A 217 -12.00 -12.21 -6.63
N SER A 218 -11.96 -13.31 -5.89
CA SER A 218 -11.89 -14.66 -6.44
C SER A 218 -13.15 -15.49 -6.19
N VAL A 219 -14.04 -15.03 -5.31
CA VAL A 219 -15.30 -15.70 -5.00
C VAL A 219 -16.48 -14.86 -5.50
N PRO A 220 -17.34 -15.41 -6.38
CA PRO A 220 -18.58 -14.74 -6.78
C PRO A 220 -19.49 -14.44 -5.59
N PHE A 221 -20.27 -13.37 -5.66
CA PHE A 221 -21.15 -12.93 -4.58
C PHE A 221 -22.14 -14.02 -4.14
N GLU A 222 -22.61 -14.85 -5.06
CA GLU A 222 -23.56 -15.93 -4.78
C GLU A 222 -22.97 -17.05 -3.92
N LYS A 223 -21.63 -17.13 -3.83
CA LYS A 223 -20.89 -18.15 -3.08
C LYS A 223 -20.20 -17.60 -1.83
N ILE A 224 -20.38 -16.30 -1.53
CA ILE A 224 -19.63 -15.64 -0.46
C ILE A 224 -19.98 -16.17 0.93
N ASP A 225 -21.20 -16.71 1.09
CA ASP A 225 -21.70 -17.30 2.33
C ASP A 225 -21.32 -18.79 2.49
N GLU A 226 -20.66 -19.40 1.50
CA GLU A 226 -20.16 -20.78 1.63
C GLU A 226 -19.00 -20.86 2.63
N ASP A 227 -18.96 -21.91 3.46
CA ASP A 227 -17.99 -22.03 4.56
C ASP A 227 -16.53 -21.89 4.12
N TRP A 228 -16.17 -22.47 2.96
CA TRP A 228 -14.82 -22.40 2.42
C TRP A 228 -14.44 -20.98 1.98
N ALA A 229 -15.41 -20.18 1.52
CA ALA A 229 -15.18 -18.81 1.06
C ALA A 229 -14.83 -17.86 2.22
N GLY A 230 -15.33 -18.16 3.42
CA GLY A 230 -15.02 -17.43 4.65
C GLY A 230 -13.64 -17.74 5.23
N LEU A 231 -12.97 -18.80 4.78
CA LEU A 231 -11.65 -19.22 5.27
C LEU A 231 -10.56 -18.86 4.27
N CYS A 232 -9.40 -18.45 4.77
CA CYS A 232 -8.19 -18.39 3.96
C CYS A 232 -7.53 -19.78 3.98
N SER A 233 -8.04 -20.70 3.16
CA SER A 233 -7.61 -22.11 3.10
C SER A 233 -6.91 -22.47 1.79
N ALA A 234 -6.45 -23.72 1.67
CA ALA A 234 -5.91 -24.26 0.42
C ALA A 234 -6.96 -24.22 -0.70
N GLU A 235 -8.21 -24.50 -0.38
CA GLU A 235 -9.36 -24.43 -1.29
C GLU A 235 -9.56 -22.99 -1.77
N TYR A 236 -9.57 -22.01 -0.85
CA TYR A 236 -9.71 -20.59 -1.22
C TYR A 236 -8.58 -20.10 -2.13
N LEU A 237 -7.32 -20.38 -1.75
CA LEU A 237 -6.16 -19.96 -2.52
C LEU A 237 -6.12 -20.65 -3.89
N THR A 238 -6.51 -21.92 -3.97
CA THR A 238 -6.62 -22.66 -5.24
C THR A 238 -7.74 -22.09 -6.10
N ASN A 239 -8.89 -21.75 -5.52
CA ASN A 239 -9.96 -21.05 -6.22
C ASN A 239 -9.47 -19.71 -6.81
N ASN A 240 -8.66 -18.93 -6.07
CA ASN A 240 -8.05 -17.70 -6.61
C ASN A 240 -7.17 -17.95 -7.84
N LEU A 241 -6.50 -19.10 -7.96
CA LEU A 241 -5.72 -19.43 -9.16
C LEU A 241 -6.61 -19.73 -10.37
N LEU A 242 -7.76 -20.37 -10.14
CA LEU A 242 -8.64 -20.91 -11.17
C LEU A 242 -9.68 -19.90 -11.67
N SER A 243 -10.26 -19.15 -10.75
CA SER A 243 -11.44 -18.31 -11.00
C SER A 243 -11.05 -16.94 -11.56
N PRO A 244 -11.94 -16.29 -12.33
CA PRO A 244 -11.76 -14.91 -12.77
C PRO A 244 -11.53 -13.95 -11.59
N VAL A 245 -10.77 -12.88 -11.84
CA VAL A 245 -10.56 -11.79 -10.89
C VAL A 245 -11.66 -10.76 -11.03
N LEU A 246 -12.59 -10.74 -10.09
CA LEU A 246 -13.75 -9.85 -9.99
C LEU A 246 -13.36 -8.50 -9.36
N PHE A 247 -12.41 -7.79 -9.98
CA PHE A 247 -11.85 -6.56 -9.42
C PHE A 247 -12.82 -5.39 -9.53
N GLU A 248 -13.48 -5.19 -10.67
CA GLU A 248 -14.52 -4.16 -10.89
C GLU A 248 -15.62 -4.26 -9.82
N GLU A 249 -16.06 -5.47 -9.52
CA GLU A 249 -17.07 -5.76 -8.51
C GLU A 249 -16.59 -5.37 -7.10
N ALA A 250 -15.33 -5.68 -6.76
CA ALA A 250 -14.76 -5.27 -5.49
C ALA A 250 -14.56 -3.76 -5.36
N LEU A 251 -14.26 -3.04 -6.46
CA LEU A 251 -14.10 -1.58 -6.45
C LEU A 251 -15.37 -0.85 -6.00
N GLN A 252 -16.55 -1.44 -6.17
CA GLN A 252 -17.83 -0.85 -5.72
C GLN A 252 -17.92 -0.69 -4.19
N HIS A 253 -17.07 -1.40 -3.45
CA HIS A 253 -17.02 -1.36 -1.98
C HIS A 253 -16.06 -0.28 -1.47
N ILE A 254 -15.34 0.43 -2.36
CA ILE A 254 -14.38 1.47 -1.97
C ILE A 254 -15.11 2.82 -1.83
N PRO A 255 -15.06 3.48 -0.65
CA PRO A 255 -15.69 4.78 -0.44
C PRO A 255 -15.09 5.89 -1.32
N GLN A 256 -15.90 6.88 -1.69
CA GLN A 256 -15.46 8.00 -2.53
C GLN A 256 -14.35 8.84 -1.90
N GLN A 257 -14.33 8.98 -0.56
CA GLN A 257 -13.31 9.74 0.17
C GLN A 257 -12.11 8.89 0.61
N ALA A 258 -11.97 7.68 0.08
CA ALA A 258 -10.91 6.76 0.48
C ALA A 258 -9.51 7.25 0.04
N VAL A 259 -8.49 6.76 0.75
CA VAL A 259 -7.10 6.79 0.29
C VAL A 259 -6.76 5.37 -0.19
N VAL A 260 -6.58 5.20 -1.49
CA VAL A 260 -6.30 3.90 -2.11
C VAL A 260 -4.79 3.77 -2.31
N ILE A 261 -4.17 2.89 -1.53
CA ILE A 261 -2.73 2.63 -1.57
C ILE A 261 -2.48 1.37 -2.39
N GLU A 262 -1.70 1.48 -3.47
CA GLU A 262 -1.31 0.33 -4.28
C GLU A 262 0.01 -0.27 -3.78
N ILE A 263 -0.10 -1.46 -3.19
CA ILE A 263 1.02 -2.25 -2.66
C ILE A 263 1.47 -3.24 -3.74
N ALA A 264 2.50 -2.86 -4.50
CA ALA A 264 3.09 -3.68 -5.55
C ALA A 264 4.54 -3.21 -5.83
N PRO A 265 5.36 -3.98 -6.58
CA PRO A 265 6.67 -3.53 -7.08
C PRO A 265 6.59 -2.43 -8.15
N HIS A 266 5.40 -2.22 -8.71
CA HIS A 266 5.08 -1.10 -9.61
C HIS A 266 3.58 -0.82 -9.53
N GLY A 267 3.19 0.46 -9.42
CA GLY A 267 1.81 0.93 -9.51
C GLY A 267 1.14 0.71 -10.87
N LEU A 268 0.90 -0.56 -11.24
CA LEU A 268 0.31 -1.00 -12.51
C LEU A 268 -1.18 -0.67 -12.58
N LEU A 269 -1.90 -0.79 -11.46
CA LEU A 269 -3.35 -0.59 -11.40
C LEU A 269 -3.74 0.88 -11.30
N GLN A 270 -2.79 1.80 -11.10
CA GLN A 270 -3.05 3.25 -11.01
C GLN A 270 -3.94 3.79 -12.14
N ALA A 271 -3.71 3.37 -13.39
CA ALA A 271 -4.50 3.83 -14.52
C ALA A 271 -5.95 3.32 -14.47
N ILE A 272 -6.13 2.08 -14.03
CA ILE A 272 -7.45 1.44 -13.86
C ILE A 272 -8.19 2.10 -12.70
N LEU A 273 -7.54 2.19 -11.53
CA LEU A 273 -8.09 2.75 -10.30
C LEU A 273 -8.55 4.19 -10.49
N LYS A 274 -7.73 5.07 -11.10
CA LYS A 274 -8.10 6.47 -11.35
C LYS A 274 -9.28 6.64 -12.30
N ARG A 275 -9.45 5.72 -13.26
CA ARG A 275 -10.57 5.76 -14.21
C ARG A 275 -11.85 5.23 -13.58
N ALA A 276 -11.74 4.13 -12.83
CA ALA A 276 -12.88 3.48 -12.18
C ALA A 276 -13.38 4.26 -10.95
N LEU A 277 -12.45 4.91 -10.23
CA LEU A 277 -12.70 5.64 -8.99
C LEU A 277 -12.06 7.04 -9.07
N PRO A 278 -12.74 8.06 -9.61
CA PRO A 278 -12.14 9.38 -9.82
C PRO A 278 -11.96 10.20 -8.53
N GLU A 279 -12.78 9.97 -7.51
CA GLU A 279 -12.79 10.75 -6.26
C GLU A 279 -11.67 10.37 -5.25
N PRO A 280 -11.37 9.07 -5.02
CA PRO A 280 -10.34 8.69 -4.04
C PRO A 280 -8.94 9.21 -4.37
N VAL A 281 -8.12 9.36 -3.33
CA VAL A 281 -6.69 9.66 -3.50
C VAL A 281 -5.95 8.36 -3.80
N HIS A 282 -5.31 8.27 -4.97
CA HIS A 282 -4.56 7.07 -5.39
C HIS A 282 -3.06 7.23 -5.18
N ILE A 283 -2.46 6.34 -4.40
CA ILE A 283 -1.05 6.42 -3.99
C ILE A 283 -0.34 5.10 -4.33
N PRO A 284 0.53 5.07 -5.35
CA PRO A 284 1.43 3.94 -5.56
C PRO A 284 2.61 4.03 -4.59
N LEU A 285 3.03 2.89 -4.04
CA LEU A 285 4.22 2.84 -3.17
C LEU A 285 5.53 2.77 -3.93
N THR A 286 5.49 2.32 -5.19
CA THR A 286 6.67 2.11 -6.04
C THR A 286 6.36 2.38 -7.50
N ARG A 287 7.41 2.56 -8.31
CA ARG A 287 7.31 2.80 -9.75
C ARG A 287 8.42 2.06 -10.50
N ARG A 288 8.07 1.38 -11.58
CA ARG A 288 9.03 0.72 -12.47
C ARG A 288 10.04 1.73 -13.02
N GLY A 289 11.32 1.38 -12.96
CA GLY A 289 12.41 2.22 -13.47
C GLY A 289 12.75 3.41 -12.56
N GLU A 290 12.18 3.47 -11.35
CA GLU A 290 12.53 4.50 -10.38
C GLU A 290 13.96 4.29 -9.87
N THR A 291 14.82 5.29 -10.07
CA THR A 291 16.24 5.22 -9.66
C THR A 291 16.44 5.47 -8.18
N ASN A 292 15.46 6.08 -7.49
CA ASN A 292 15.50 6.29 -6.04
C ASN A 292 14.18 5.82 -5.41
N ALA A 293 13.98 4.50 -5.40
CA ALA A 293 12.73 3.90 -4.94
C ALA A 293 12.47 4.17 -3.44
N ALA A 294 13.52 4.27 -2.63
CA ALA A 294 13.40 4.60 -1.20
C ALA A 294 12.80 6.01 -1.02
N ARG A 295 13.29 7.02 -1.75
CA ARG A 295 12.69 8.36 -1.72
C ARG A 295 11.27 8.36 -2.25
N PHE A 296 11.00 7.64 -3.34
CA PHE A 296 9.64 7.55 -3.89
C PHE A 296 8.65 6.98 -2.86
N LEU A 297 9.06 5.97 -2.07
CA LEU A 297 8.25 5.43 -0.99
C LEU A 297 8.01 6.46 0.12
N LEU A 298 9.03 7.23 0.51
CA LEU A 298 8.88 8.31 1.49
C LEU A 298 7.96 9.42 0.99
N ASP A 299 8.02 9.78 -0.30
CA ASP A 299 7.09 10.72 -0.93
C ASP A 299 5.65 10.18 -0.90
N ALA A 300 5.46 8.86 -1.08
CA ALA A 300 4.16 8.21 -0.95
C ALA A 300 3.63 8.29 0.50
N ILE A 301 4.47 8.03 1.51
CA ILE A 301 4.12 8.20 2.93
C ILE A 301 3.77 9.67 3.26
N GLY A 302 4.49 10.63 2.68
CA GLY A 302 4.16 12.05 2.77
C GLY A 302 2.80 12.41 2.15
N LYS A 303 2.40 11.74 1.05
CA LYS A 303 1.06 11.90 0.49
C LYS A 303 -0.03 11.30 1.38
N ILE A 304 0.25 10.16 2.02
CA ILE A 304 -0.66 9.54 2.99
C ILE A 304 -0.92 10.49 4.16
N SER A 305 0.11 11.18 4.68
CA SER A 305 -0.05 12.11 5.80
C SER A 305 -0.92 13.34 5.48
N CYS A 306 -0.98 13.75 4.21
CA CYS A 306 -1.87 14.82 3.78
C CYS A 306 -3.34 14.38 3.86
N ALA A 307 -3.63 13.11 3.56
CA ALA A 307 -4.99 12.59 3.44
C ALA A 307 -5.51 11.82 4.67
N SER A 308 -4.62 11.38 5.58
CA SER A 308 -4.94 10.51 6.72
C SER A 308 -4.26 11.03 8.02
N PRO A 309 -4.45 10.40 9.21
CA PRO A 309 -3.61 10.68 10.38
C PRO A 309 -2.11 10.53 10.05
N VAL A 310 -1.29 11.33 10.72
CA VAL A 310 0.14 11.45 10.41
C VAL A 310 0.85 10.11 10.67
N PRO A 311 1.47 9.48 9.66
CA PRO A 311 2.26 8.28 9.83
C PRO A 311 3.44 8.51 10.78
N ASN A 312 3.79 7.50 11.59
CA ASN A 312 4.95 7.54 12.46
C ASN A 312 6.25 7.30 11.68
N VAL A 313 6.70 8.30 10.92
CA VAL A 313 7.90 8.20 10.08
C VAL A 313 9.18 7.95 10.89
N ALA A 314 9.21 8.33 12.16
CA ALA A 314 10.35 8.08 13.05
C ALA A 314 10.66 6.57 13.19
N ALA A 315 9.67 5.69 13.01
CA ALA A 315 9.85 4.24 13.05
C ALA A 315 10.74 3.68 11.92
N LEU A 316 11.04 4.47 10.89
CA LEU A 316 11.95 4.07 9.80
C LEU A 316 13.42 4.41 10.07
N TYR A 317 13.70 5.12 11.16
CA TYR A 317 15.04 5.59 11.53
C TYR A 317 15.47 4.97 12.85
N PRO A 318 16.79 4.94 13.15
CA PRO A 318 17.28 4.56 14.47
C PRO A 318 16.62 5.39 15.58
N GLU A 319 16.43 4.79 16.74
CA GLU A 319 15.90 5.49 17.91
C GLU A 319 16.76 6.71 18.23
N THR A 320 16.12 7.85 18.44
CA THR A 320 16.80 9.08 18.85
C THR A 320 17.04 9.05 20.36
N GLU A 321 18.28 9.22 20.77
CA GLU A 321 18.63 9.35 22.19
C GLU A 321 18.18 10.71 22.73
N PHE A 322 17.41 10.69 23.81
CA PHE A 322 17.03 11.88 24.56
C PHE A 322 17.83 11.96 25.88
N PRO A 323 18.18 13.17 26.35
CA PRO A 323 17.82 14.49 25.81
C PRO A 323 18.61 14.87 24.54
N VAL A 324 18.03 15.72 23.68
CA VAL A 324 18.70 16.20 22.46
C VAL A 324 19.95 17.03 22.80
N PRO A 325 20.97 17.08 21.91
CA PRO A 325 22.18 17.84 22.14
C PRO A 325 21.96 19.33 22.42
N ARG A 326 22.84 19.94 23.23
CA ARG A 326 22.84 21.39 23.46
C ARG A 326 23.11 22.12 22.13
N GLY A 327 22.22 23.03 21.75
CA GLY A 327 22.31 23.77 20.48
C GLY A 327 21.34 23.29 19.42
N THR A 328 20.56 22.23 19.67
CA THR A 328 19.41 21.86 18.81
C THR A 328 18.48 23.07 18.64
N PRO A 329 18.15 23.47 17.40
CA PRO A 329 17.31 24.63 17.14
C PRO A 329 15.96 24.58 17.85
N SER A 330 15.53 25.73 18.39
CA SER A 330 14.19 25.87 18.95
C SER A 330 13.12 25.75 17.86
N LEU A 331 12.09 24.95 18.12
CA LEU A 331 10.93 24.81 17.22
C LEU A 331 9.92 25.96 17.37
N ALA A 332 10.01 26.76 18.43
CA ALA A 332 8.99 27.77 18.76
C ALA A 332 8.77 28.80 17.63
N ASN A 333 9.83 29.18 16.92
CA ASN A 333 9.76 30.18 15.86
C ASN A 333 9.25 29.62 14.51
N LEU A 334 9.05 28.30 14.41
CA LEU A 334 8.57 27.64 13.19
C LEU A 334 7.05 27.47 13.18
N VAL A 335 6.40 27.60 14.34
CA VAL A 335 4.94 27.48 14.46
C VAL A 335 4.32 28.85 14.21
N ILE A 336 3.69 29.00 13.05
CA ILE A 336 2.98 30.22 12.65
C ILE A 336 1.48 29.94 12.79
N TRP A 337 0.77 30.85 13.44
CA TRP A 337 -0.69 30.78 13.62
C TRP A 337 -1.37 31.71 12.61
N ASP A 338 -2.56 31.33 12.16
CA ASP A 338 -3.43 32.24 11.41
C ASP A 338 -3.99 33.30 12.36
N ALA A 339 -3.31 34.46 12.38
CA ALA A 339 -3.67 35.60 13.22
C ALA A 339 -4.93 36.33 12.75
N ASP A 340 -5.41 36.08 11.53
CA ASP A 340 -6.57 36.77 10.94
C ASP A 340 -7.90 36.09 11.33
N SER A 341 -7.83 34.81 11.74
CA SER A 341 -8.98 34.01 12.18
C SER A 341 -9.43 34.23 13.64
N VAL A 342 -8.67 35.00 14.43
CA VAL A 342 -8.99 35.27 15.83
C VAL A 342 -10.11 36.31 15.91
N ASP A 343 -11.35 35.87 16.12
CA ASP A 343 -12.41 36.78 16.54
C ASP A 343 -12.01 37.36 17.91
N ARG A 344 -11.68 38.66 17.94
CA ARG A 344 -11.33 39.37 19.17
C ARG A 344 -12.43 39.33 20.23
N ARG A 345 -13.63 38.84 19.89
CA ARG A 345 -14.77 38.64 20.81
C ARG A 345 -14.83 37.25 21.44
N ASP A 346 -14.09 36.26 20.94
CA ASP A 346 -14.03 34.91 21.52
C ASP A 346 -12.58 34.38 21.51
N PRO A 347 -11.79 34.68 22.55
CA PRO A 347 -10.37 34.31 22.62
C PRO A 347 -10.11 32.80 22.70
N TYR A 348 -11.16 31.97 22.73
CA TYR A 348 -11.05 30.52 22.83
C TYR A 348 -11.31 29.79 21.50
N LYS A 349 -11.65 30.51 20.44
CA LYS A 349 -11.93 29.92 19.12
C LYS A 349 -10.68 29.90 18.25
N VAL A 350 -9.86 28.85 18.39
CA VAL A 350 -8.74 28.57 17.48
C VAL A 350 -9.28 27.78 16.29
N ILE A 351 -9.26 28.36 15.09
CA ILE A 351 -9.50 27.62 13.84
C ILE A 351 -8.15 27.03 13.41
N VAL A 352 -7.98 25.72 13.55
CA VAL A 352 -6.82 25.01 13.00
C VAL A 352 -7.20 24.49 11.61
N GLU A 353 -6.89 25.24 10.57
CA GLU A 353 -6.94 24.69 9.21
C GLU A 353 -5.72 23.78 8.98
N LYS A 354 -5.96 22.58 8.43
CA LYS A 354 -4.90 21.62 8.09
C LYS A 354 -4.11 22.19 6.91
N VAL A 355 -2.99 22.84 7.16
CA VAL A 355 -2.10 23.34 6.10
C VAL A 355 -1.31 22.16 5.51
N CYS A 356 -1.55 21.84 4.24
CA CYS A 356 -0.75 20.86 3.51
C CYS A 356 0.72 21.32 3.39
N PRO A 357 1.73 20.43 3.57
CA PRO A 357 3.15 20.80 3.50
C PRO A 357 3.63 21.34 2.14
N SER A 358 2.84 21.20 1.07
CA SER A 358 3.20 21.65 -0.27
C SER A 358 3.37 23.17 -0.40
N ALA A 359 2.90 23.97 0.57
CA ALA A 359 2.99 25.43 0.54
C ALA A 359 4.36 25.99 0.99
N PHE A 360 5.25 25.20 1.60
CA PHE A 360 6.49 25.71 2.20
C PHE A 360 7.70 25.80 1.26
N TYR A 361 7.59 25.37 0.00
CA TYR A 361 8.74 25.32 -0.92
C TYR A 361 8.89 26.49 -1.89
N THR A 362 7.99 27.50 -1.86
CA THR A 362 8.01 28.57 -2.87
C THR A 362 7.99 29.98 -2.30
N HIS A 363 8.80 30.33 -1.28
CA HIS A 363 9.09 31.75 -1.03
C HIS A 363 10.55 31.98 -0.62
N GLY A 364 11.31 32.63 -1.51
CA GLY A 364 12.62 33.21 -1.20
C GLY A 364 12.53 34.37 -0.20
N PRO A 365 13.67 34.88 0.29
CA PRO A 365 13.71 35.77 1.45
C PRO A 365 13.05 37.11 1.13
N SER A 366 12.01 37.47 1.90
CA SER A 366 11.40 38.80 1.89
C SER A 366 12.17 39.75 2.82
N PRO A 367 12.27 41.06 2.51
CA PRO A 367 13.13 42.00 3.24
C PRO A 367 12.54 42.42 4.60
N PRO A 368 13.36 42.93 5.54
CA PRO A 368 12.91 43.22 6.91
C PRO A 368 12.02 44.47 6.97
N LEU A 369 10.88 44.34 7.64
CA LEU A 369 9.97 45.45 7.97
C LEU A 369 10.56 46.33 9.08
N SER A 370 10.60 47.64 8.83
CA SER A 370 11.02 48.68 9.78
C SER A 370 10.00 48.88 10.90
N LEU A 371 10.45 48.82 12.15
CA LEU A 371 9.68 49.22 13.33
C LEU A 371 9.59 50.76 13.43
N SER A 372 8.39 51.29 13.69
CA SER A 372 8.20 52.63 14.23
C SER A 372 7.64 52.53 15.66
N PRO A 373 8.10 53.37 16.62
CA PRO A 373 7.74 53.24 18.02
C PRO A 373 6.56 54.13 18.39
N SER A 374 5.85 53.70 19.43
CA SER A 374 5.02 54.48 20.38
C SER A 374 3.55 54.06 20.41
N LEU A 375 3.17 53.41 21.52
CA LEU A 375 2.14 53.92 22.41
C LEU A 375 2.11 53.03 23.66
N SER A 376 2.66 53.57 24.74
CA SER A 376 2.48 53.08 26.09
C SER A 376 1.06 53.36 26.54
N LEU A 377 0.33 52.34 26.98
CA LEU A 377 -0.87 52.50 27.79
C LEU A 377 -0.84 51.48 28.92
N SER A 378 -0.82 52.03 30.12
CA SER A 378 -0.69 51.38 31.42
C SER A 378 -2.05 51.16 32.08
N LEU A 379 -2.06 50.19 33.01
CA LEU A 379 -3.03 49.82 34.07
C LEU A 379 -3.92 48.59 33.81
N PRO A 380 -4.37 47.86 34.86
CA PRO A 380 -3.78 47.65 36.20
C PRO A 380 -3.72 46.17 36.62
N LEU A 381 -2.97 45.92 37.70
CA LEU A 381 -2.86 44.68 38.44
C LEU A 381 -4.18 44.23 39.11
N LEU A 382 -4.25 42.89 39.31
CA LEU A 382 -5.05 42.10 40.27
C LEU A 382 -6.41 41.53 39.81
N LEU A 383 -6.39 40.20 39.54
CA LEU A 383 -7.30 39.19 40.11
C LEU A 383 -6.54 37.85 40.15
N PRO A 384 -6.55 37.09 41.26
CA PRO A 384 -5.94 35.76 41.30
C PRO A 384 -6.95 34.75 40.75
N LEU A 385 -6.70 34.21 39.55
CA LEU A 385 -7.43 33.06 39.04
C LEU A 385 -6.67 31.78 39.41
N SER A 386 -7.31 30.95 40.23
CA SER A 386 -7.00 29.54 40.41
C SER A 386 -7.09 28.84 39.04
N PHE A 387 -6.00 28.23 38.59
CA PHE A 387 -6.02 27.39 37.40
C PHE A 387 -5.95 25.91 37.81
N SER A 388 -7.02 25.19 37.49
CA SER A 388 -7.04 23.72 37.47
C SER A 388 -6.38 23.23 36.17
N PRO A 389 -5.67 22.09 36.16
CA PRO A 389 -5.13 21.53 34.91
C PRO A 389 -6.27 21.19 33.94
N PHE A 390 -6.22 21.74 32.72
CA PHE A 390 -7.15 21.41 31.66
C PHE A 390 -6.65 20.19 30.88
N LEU A 391 -7.50 19.16 30.75
CA LEU A 391 -7.35 18.12 29.75
C LEU A 391 -8.06 18.57 28.47
N LEU A 392 -7.30 18.81 27.41
CA LEU A 392 -7.86 18.94 26.06
C LEU A 392 -7.80 17.58 25.38
N THR A 393 -8.97 17.04 25.02
CA THR A 393 -9.06 15.79 24.24
C THR A 393 -9.47 16.15 22.82
N ILE A 394 -8.61 15.89 21.85
CA ILE A 394 -8.94 16.01 20.42
C ILE A 394 -8.77 14.61 19.81
N HIS A 395 -9.85 14.06 19.25
CA HIS A 395 -9.89 12.74 18.59
C HIS A 395 -9.21 11.59 19.37
N GLY A 396 -9.46 11.50 20.68
CA GLY A 396 -9.02 10.36 21.49
C GLY A 396 -7.54 10.36 21.89
N VAL A 397 -6.75 11.36 21.50
CA VAL A 397 -5.37 11.52 21.98
C VAL A 397 -5.36 12.42 23.21
N ARG A 398 -4.86 11.90 24.34
CA ARG A 398 -4.64 12.68 25.56
C ARG A 398 -3.30 13.41 25.47
N PHE A 399 -3.34 14.73 25.46
CA PHE A 399 -2.15 15.55 25.65
C PHE A 399 -2.02 15.94 27.12
N GLN A 400 -0.91 15.57 27.74
CA GLN A 400 -0.56 16.04 29.08
C GLN A 400 0.47 17.15 28.91
N TYR A 401 0.05 18.40 29.07
CA TYR A 401 0.96 19.54 29.05
C TYR A 401 1.49 19.79 30.46
N PHE A 402 2.81 19.78 30.63
CA PHE A 402 3.46 20.40 31.77
C PHE A 402 3.83 21.84 31.39
N PHE A 403 3.13 22.82 31.96
CA PHE A 403 3.60 24.20 31.92
C PHE A 403 4.76 24.35 32.91
N PHE A 404 5.96 24.63 32.41
CA PHE A 404 7.04 25.14 33.25
C PHE A 404 6.78 26.63 33.51
N ASN A 405 6.40 26.96 34.74
CA ASN A 405 6.25 28.34 35.15
C ASN A 405 7.61 28.98 35.45
N GLY A 406 7.85 30.14 34.82
CA GLY A 406 8.37 31.35 35.46
C GLY A 406 9.69 31.28 36.23
N VAL A 407 10.71 31.93 35.66
CA VAL A 407 11.86 32.46 36.40
C VAL A 407 11.36 33.54 37.38
N ASN A 408 11.62 33.40 38.69
CA ASN A 408 11.45 34.52 39.63
C ASN A 408 12.59 35.54 39.44
N ASN A 409 12.31 36.81 39.75
CA ASN A 409 13.18 37.99 39.53
C ASN A 409 14.61 37.96 40.12
N ASP A 410 15.02 36.86 40.76
CA ASP A 410 16.36 36.70 41.36
C ASP A 410 17.21 35.60 40.68
N GLY A 411 16.78 35.05 39.54
CA GLY A 411 17.66 34.27 38.65
C GLY A 411 18.15 32.90 39.16
N LYS A 412 17.47 32.26 40.13
CA LYS A 412 17.77 30.88 40.55
C LYS A 412 16.60 29.93 40.30
N LEU A 413 16.88 28.82 39.60
CA LEU A 413 15.95 27.68 39.43
C LEU A 413 16.02 26.76 40.65
N ASN A 414 14.88 26.49 41.29
CA ASN A 414 14.76 25.45 42.33
C ASN A 414 14.16 24.19 41.70
N PHE A 415 14.88 23.07 41.78
CA PHE A 415 14.32 21.74 41.47
C PHE A 415 13.54 21.25 42.69
N GLY A 416 12.22 21.41 42.65
CA GLY A 416 11.30 20.79 43.60
C GLY A 416 10.76 19.49 43.02
N SER A 417 11.35 18.37 43.44
CA SER A 417 10.80 17.03 43.23
C SER A 417 9.56 16.82 44.12
N GLN A 418 8.40 16.49 43.55
CA GLN A 418 7.37 15.72 44.26
C GLN A 418 6.63 14.76 43.30
N ILE A 419 6.93 13.47 43.54
CA ILE A 419 6.18 12.20 43.42
C ILE A 419 4.90 12.19 42.59
#